data_AF-A0A956W2Z8-F1
#
_entry.id   AF-A0A956W2Z8-F1
#
_cell.length_a   1.000
_cell.length_b   1.000
_cell.length_c   1.000
_cell.angle_alpha   90.00
_cell.angle_beta   90.00
_cell.angle_gamma   90.00
#
_symmetry.space_group_name_H-M   'P 1'
#
loop_
_entity.id
_entity.type
_entity.pdbx_description
1 polymer ?
#
loop_
_entity_poly.entity_id
_entity_poly.type
_entity_poly.pdbx_seq_one_letter_code
_entity_poly.pdbx_strand_id
1 'polypeptide(L)' 'MSNPRFQAPRGTQDVLPADQPGWRTIYEAIDQVTRTFGYQRIDTPVFEAAGLFEKGSGDTTDIVEKEMY' A
#
# COMPACT_ATOMS: atom_id res chain seq x y z
N MET A 1 9.96 -1.03 36.86
CA MET A 1 8.93 -0.59 35.89
C MET A 1 9.30 -1.23 34.56
N SER A 2 8.44 -2.08 34.00
CA SER A 2 8.70 -2.76 32.72
C SER A 2 8.72 -1.74 31.59
N ASN A 3 9.85 -1.64 30.89
CA ASN A 3 10.02 -0.78 29.73
C ASN A 3 8.99 -1.19 28.65
N PRO A 4 8.17 -0.27 28.10
CA PRO A 4 7.22 -0.64 27.06
C PRO A 4 8.01 -1.13 25.84
N ARG A 5 7.88 -2.42 25.54
CA ARG A 5 8.49 -3.03 24.37
C ARG A 5 7.77 -2.46 23.14
N PHE A 6 8.48 -1.72 22.30
CA PHE A 6 7.94 -1.23 21.04
C PHE A 6 7.36 -2.40 20.24
N GLN A 7 6.12 -2.26 19.77
CA GLN A 7 5.42 -3.24 18.97
C GLN A 7 4.86 -2.55 17.73
N ALA A 8 4.78 -3.29 16.63
CA ALA A 8 4.14 -2.80 15.43
C ALA A 8 2.67 -2.44 15.73
N PRO A 9 2.16 -1.32 15.18
CA PRO A 9 0.73 -1.00 15.26
C PRO A 9 -0.11 -2.18 14.74
N ARG A 10 -1.25 -2.43 15.40
CA ARG A 10 -2.18 -3.47 14.97
C ARG A 10 -2.62 -3.21 13.52
N GLY A 11 -2.58 -4.24 12.68
CA GLY A 11 -2.93 -4.13 11.25
C GLY A 11 -1.74 -3.81 10.34
N THR A 12 -0.55 -3.62 10.90
CA THR A 12 0.70 -3.47 10.11
C THR A 12 1.54 -4.74 10.20
N GLN A 13 2.34 -5.01 9.16
CA GLN A 13 3.24 -6.15 9.10
C GLN A 13 4.58 -5.73 8.49
N ASP A 14 5.68 -6.13 9.13
CA ASP A 14 7.01 -6.01 8.54
C ASP A 14 7.20 -7.11 7.48
N VAL A 15 7.67 -6.73 6.30
CA VAL A 15 8.13 -7.69 5.29
C VAL A 15 9.60 -8.00 5.55
N LEU A 16 9.87 -9.17 6.15
CA LEU A 16 11.20 -9.53 6.61
C LEU A 16 12.09 -10.00 5.45
N PRO A 17 13.43 -10.04 5.61
CA PRO A 17 14.34 -10.51 4.56
C PRO A 17 14.02 -11.91 4.01
N ALA A 18 13.44 -12.79 4.83
CA ALA A 18 13.01 -14.12 4.41
C ALA A 18 11.78 -14.09 3.49
N ASP A 19 10.93 -13.06 3.58
CA ASP A 19 9.72 -12.89 2.77
C ASP A 19 10.02 -12.19 1.44
N GLN A 20 11.10 -11.40 1.39
CA GLN A 20 11.50 -10.62 0.21
C GLN A 20 11.62 -11.42 -1.09
N PRO A 21 12.12 -12.69 -1.12
CA PRO A 21 12.16 -13.47 -2.37
C PRO A 21 10.79 -13.67 -3.02
N GLY A 22 9.74 -13.88 -2.22
CA GLY A 22 8.38 -14.03 -2.73
C GLY A 22 7.86 -12.73 -3.33
N TRP A 23 8.04 -11.62 -2.63
CA TRP A 23 7.67 -10.29 -3.12
C TRP A 23 8.39 -9.91 -4.42
N ARG A 24 9.71 -10.15 -4.50
CA ARG A 24 10.49 -9.91 -5.73
C ARG A 24 9.94 -10.69 -6.92
N THR A 25 9.60 -11.96 -6.72
CA THR A 25 9.02 -12.80 -7.78
C THR A 25 7.73 -12.20 -8.34
N ILE A 26 6.87 -11.67 -7.46
CA ILE A 26 5.61 -11.02 -7.88
C ILE A 26 5.91 -9.73 -8.64
N TYR A 27 6.80 -8.87 -8.13
CA TYR A 27 7.15 -7.61 -8.78
C TYR A 27 7.77 -7.81 -10.17
N GLU A 28 8.66 -8.79 -10.32
CA GLU A 28 9.29 -9.13 -11.61
C GLU A 28 8.25 -9.61 -12.63
N ALA A 29 7.29 -10.43 -12.21
CA ALA A 29 6.21 -10.88 -13.08
C ALA A 29 5.32 -9.72 -13.57
N ILE A 30 4.97 -8.79 -12.68
CA ILE A 30 4.18 -7.60 -13.02
C ILE A 30 4.94 -6.70 -14.00
N ASP A 31 6.22 -6.42 -13.73
CA ASP A 31 7.06 -5.59 -14.59
C ASP A 31 7.20 -6.19 -15.99
N GLN A 32 7.41 -7.52 -16.09
CA GLN A 32 7.51 -8.21 -17.38
C GLN A 32 6.24 -8.09 -18.23
N VAL A 33 5.07 -8.29 -17.61
CA VAL A 33 3.78 -8.19 -18.33
C VAL A 33 3.53 -6.75 -18.75
N THR A 34 3.61 -5.79 -17.82
CA THR A 34 3.28 -4.39 -18.08
C THR A 34 4.15 -3.75 -19.16
N ARG A 35 5.45 -4.06 -19.18
CA ARG A 35 6.37 -3.61 -20.25
C ARG A 35 6.00 -4.12 -21.63
N THR A 36 5.50 -5.35 -21.73
CA THR A 36 5.08 -5.94 -23.01
C THR A 36 3.93 -5.16 -23.65
N PHE A 37 3.13 -4.48 -22.83
CA PHE A 37 2.01 -3.63 -23.28
C PHE A 37 2.35 -2.12 -23.27
N GLY A 38 3.61 -1.75 -23.05
CA GLY A 38 4.06 -0.34 -23.09
C GLY A 38 3.66 0.50 -21.87
N TYR A 39 3.17 -0.12 -20.79
CA TYR A 39 2.90 0.60 -19.54
C TYR A 39 4.22 0.99 -18.85
N GLN A 40 4.17 2.10 -18.12
CA GLN A 40 5.29 2.61 -17.34
C GLN A 40 4.89 2.73 -15.88
N ARG A 41 5.83 2.42 -14.98
CA ARG A 41 5.63 2.55 -13.54
C ARG A 41 5.60 4.03 -13.15
N ILE A 42 4.62 4.38 -12.34
CA ILE A 42 4.56 5.62 -11.57
C ILE A 42 4.39 5.26 -10.10
N ASP A 43 5.16 5.89 -9.23
CA ASP A 43 4.98 5.79 -7.78
C ASP A 43 4.44 7.14 -7.29
N THR A 44 3.25 7.12 -6.68
CA THR A 44 2.60 8.30 -6.11
C THR A 44 2.94 8.44 -4.62
N PRO A 45 2.72 9.62 -4.02
CA PRO A 45 2.77 9.76 -2.57
C PRO A 45 1.89 8.74 -1.85
N VAL A 46 2.33 8.27 -0.68
CA VAL A 46 1.59 7.32 0.17
C VAL A 46 0.41 7.98 0.88
N PHE A 47 0.47 9.29 1.08
CA PHE A 47 -0.60 10.11 1.67
C PHE A 47 -0.98 11.23 0.71
N GLU A 48 -2.25 11.60 0.71
CA GLU A 48 -2.82 12.64 -0.16
C GLU A 48 -3.87 13.44 0.62
N ALA A 49 -4.30 14.58 0.05
CA ALA A 49 -5.39 15.35 0.64
C ALA A 49 -6.71 14.56 0.59
N ALA A 50 -7.44 14.46 1.71
CA ALA A 50 -8.70 13.70 1.81
C ALA A 50 -9.72 14.05 0.70
N GLY A 51 -9.84 15.34 0.38
CA GLY A 51 -10.73 15.84 -0.66
C GLY A 51 -10.41 15.33 -2.09
N LEU A 52 -9.25 14.71 -2.32
CA LEU A 52 -8.94 14.01 -3.56
C LEU A 52 -9.76 12.71 -3.69
N PHE A 53 -9.96 11.98 -2.59
CA PHE A 53 -10.67 10.70 -2.57
C PHE A 53 -12.19 10.88 -2.46
N GLU A 54 -12.65 11.84 -1.66
CA GLU A 54 -14.07 12.20 -1.50
C GLU A 54 -14.71 12.49 -2.87
N LYS A 55 -14.05 13.32 -3.68
CA LYS A 55 -14.54 13.72 -5.01
C LYS A 55 -14.50 12.61 -6.06
N GLY A 56 -13.59 11.64 -5.94
CA GLY A 56 -13.33 10.63 -6.97
C GLY A 56 -14.18 9.37 -6.86
N SER A 57 -14.53 8.97 -5.63
CA SER A 57 -15.21 7.69 -5.33
C SER A 57 -16.69 7.87 -4.95
N GLY A 58 -17.13 9.10 -4.70
CA GLY A 58 -18.44 9.42 -4.12
C GLY A 58 -18.37 9.38 -2.60
N ASP A 59 -18.87 10.43 -1.95
CA ASP A 59 -18.78 10.69 -0.50
C ASP A 59 -19.38 9.59 0.40
N THR A 60 -20.06 8.59 -0.17
CA THR A 60 -20.84 7.57 0.58
C THR A 60 -20.27 6.16 0.48
N THR A 61 -19.02 6.00 0.01
CA THR A 61 -18.38 4.69 -0.01
C THR A 61 -17.84 4.33 1.37
N ASP A 62 -17.92 3.05 1.75
CA ASP A 62 -17.36 2.55 3.02
C ASP A 62 -15.87 2.88 3.16
N ILE A 63 -15.14 2.98 2.03
CA ILE A 63 -13.74 3.39 1.99
C ILE A 63 -13.58 4.80 2.57
N VAL A 64 -14.36 5.76 2.08
CA VAL A 64 -14.29 7.17 2.50
C VAL A 64 -14.79 7.34 3.94
N GLU A 65 -15.85 6.63 4.33
CA GLU A 65 -16.45 6.80 5.66
C GLU A 65 -15.70 6.10 6.79
N LYS A 66 -15.07 4.95 6.53
CA LYS A 66 -14.64 4.02 7.59
C LYS A 66 -13.22 3.50 7.47
N GLU A 67 -12.59 3.62 6.29
CA GLU A 67 -11.32 2.94 6.01
C GLU A 67 -10.18 3.89 5.59
N MET A 68 -10.41 5.21 5.47
CA MET A 68 -9.34 6.20 5.29
C MET A 68 -8.62 6.48 6.63
N TYR A 69 -7.29 6.48 6.60
CA TYR A 69 -6.40 6.72 7.74
C TYR A 69 -5.35 7.78 7.43
#